data_AF-A0A1A3GYZ1-F1
#
_entry.id   AF-A0A1A3GYZ1-F1
#
_cell.length_a   1.000
_cell.length_b   1.000
_cell.length_c   1.000
_cell.angle_alpha   90.00
_cell.angle_beta   90.00
_cell.angle_gamma   90.00
#
_symmetry.space_group_name_H-M   'P 1'
#
loop_
_entity.id
_entity.type
_entity.pdbx_description
1 polymer ?
#
loop_
_entity_poly.entity_id
_entity_poly.type
_entity_poly.pdbx_seq_one_letter_code
_entity_poly.pdbx_strand_id
1 'polypeptide(L)'
;MTVDCSAETIDVLAEFWSAALGYAKLLPFVLVDPNGVQPRILFHAVPERKSVKNRWHLDLYVEHIDKLGAEIERVMSLGATKVQYFDEISHGFTNTFAVMLDPVGNEFCVCAPHLPVA
;
A
#
# COMPACT_ATOMS: atom_id res chain seq x y z
N MET A 1 5.96 -3.05 10.52
CA MET A 1 6.74 -2.41 9.46
C MET A 1 7.06 -0.98 9.83
N THR A 2 8.23 -0.49 9.45
CA THR A 2 8.63 0.92 9.59
C THR A 2 8.88 1.49 8.20
N VAL A 3 8.40 2.70 7.95
CA VAL A 3 8.58 3.44 6.69
C VAL A 3 9.28 4.75 7.03
N ASP A 4 10.47 4.94 6.49
CA ASP A 4 11.20 6.18 6.63
C ASP A 4 10.58 7.24 5.73
N CYS A 5 10.41 8.46 6.26
CA CYS A 5 9.75 9.57 5.58
C CYS A 5 10.28 10.91 6.11
N SER A 6 9.88 12.02 5.48
CA SER A 6 10.18 13.33 6.04
C SER A 6 9.16 13.68 7.13
N ALA A 7 9.56 14.49 8.12
CA ALA A 7 8.68 14.88 9.22
C ALA A 7 7.39 15.56 8.73
N GLU A 8 7.48 16.32 7.64
CA GLU A 8 6.37 17.06 7.03
C GLU A 8 5.33 16.15 6.35
N THR A 9 5.68 14.88 6.09
CA THR A 9 4.83 13.92 5.39
C THR A 9 4.07 12.96 6.30
N ILE A 10 4.42 12.93 7.59
CA ILE A 10 3.88 11.95 8.56
C ILE A 10 2.36 11.98 8.61
N ASP A 11 1.75 13.16 8.74
CA ASP A 11 0.30 13.26 8.92
C ASP A 11 -0.44 12.77 7.68
N VAL A 12 0.03 13.16 6.48
CA VAL A 12 -0.53 12.73 5.20
C VAL A 12 -0.44 11.21 5.04
N LEU A 13 0.72 10.63 5.38
CA LEU A 13 0.93 9.19 5.36
C LEU A 13 0.02 8.47 6.35
N ALA A 14 -0.08 8.96 7.58
CA ALA A 14 -0.87 8.35 8.63
C ALA A 14 -2.37 8.40 8.34
N GLU A 15 -2.88 9.50 7.76
CA GLU A 15 -4.27 9.58 7.31
C GLU A 15 -4.55 8.58 6.18
N PHE A 16 -3.72 8.61 5.13
CA PHE A 16 -3.90 7.74 3.97
C PHE A 16 -3.87 6.26 4.37
N TRP A 17 -2.82 5.83 5.06
CA TRP A 17 -2.64 4.41 5.39
C TRP A 17 -3.63 3.92 6.46
N SER A 18 -4.09 4.79 7.35
CA SER A 18 -5.17 4.47 8.29
C SER A 18 -6.48 4.18 7.54
N ALA A 19 -6.86 5.04 6.60
CA ALA A 19 -8.06 4.85 5.78
C ALA A 19 -7.93 3.70 4.77
N ALA A 20 -6.75 3.52 4.17
CA ALA A 20 -6.50 2.45 3.20
C ALA A 20 -6.60 1.07 3.86
N LEU A 21 -6.05 0.90 5.06
CA LEU A 21 -5.98 -0.41 5.74
C LEU A 21 -7.10 -0.63 6.76
N GLY A 22 -7.88 0.40 7.10
CA GLY A 22 -8.79 0.36 8.24
C GLY A 22 -8.09 0.29 9.59
N TYR A 23 -6.83 0.76 9.66
CA TYR A 23 -6.03 0.71 10.88
C TYR A 23 -6.35 1.88 11.80
N ALA A 24 -6.26 1.66 13.12
CA ALA A 24 -6.38 2.71 14.12
C ALA A 24 -5.02 3.40 14.35
N LYS A 25 -5.05 4.70 14.64
CA LYS A 25 -3.87 5.45 15.07
C LYS A 25 -3.63 5.21 16.55
N LEU A 26 -2.57 4.47 16.88
CA LEU A 26 -2.10 4.36 18.26
C LEU A 26 -1.38 5.65 18.68
N LEU A 27 -0.61 6.22 17.76
CA LEU A 27 0.04 7.52 17.84
C LEU A 27 -0.14 8.21 16.48
N PRO A 28 0.09 9.52 16.35
CA PRO A 28 0.00 10.21 15.06
C PRO A 28 0.85 9.58 13.94
N PHE A 29 1.95 8.91 14.30
CA PHE A 29 2.89 8.25 13.39
C PHE A 29 2.92 6.72 13.53
N VAL A 30 2.00 6.11 14.28
CA VAL A 30 1.92 4.64 14.47
C VAL A 30 0.50 4.14 14.25
N LEU A 31 0.33 3.27 13.26
CA LEU A 31 -0.92 2.60 12.92
C LEU A 31 -0.92 1.15 13.39
N VAL A 32 -2.05 0.69 13.90
CA VAL A 32 -2.26 -0.68 14.35
C VAL A 32 -3.54 -1.25 13.77
N ASP A 33 -3.51 -2.53 13.41
CA ASP A 33 -4.73 -3.27 13.09
C ASP A 33 -5.62 -3.35 14.35
N PRO A 34 -6.87 -2.86 14.31
CA PRO A 34 -7.77 -2.92 15.46
C PRO A 34 -8.07 -4.35 15.92
N ASN A 35 -7.90 -5.35 15.05
CA ASN A 35 -8.09 -6.77 15.40
C ASN A 35 -6.82 -7.42 15.96
N GLY A 36 -5.67 -6.73 15.91
CA GLY A 36 -4.39 -7.24 16.40
C GLY A 36 -3.82 -8.41 15.60
N VAL A 37 -4.29 -8.64 14.36
CA VAL A 37 -3.87 -9.75 13.51
C VAL A 37 -2.69 -9.32 12.62
N GLN A 38 -2.81 -8.14 12.01
CA GLN A 38 -1.85 -7.64 11.05
C GLN A 38 -0.76 -6.77 11.69
N PRO A 39 0.44 -6.68 11.09
CA PRO A 39 1.55 -5.93 11.67
C PRO A 39 1.27 -4.43 11.72
N ARG A 40 1.73 -3.77 12.80
CA ARG A 40 1.70 -2.31 12.90
C ARG A 40 2.53 -1.63 11.80
N ILE A 41 2.19 -0.38 11.48
CA ILE A 41 3.00 0.50 10.62
C ILE A 41 3.49 1.69 11.44
N LEU A 42 4.78 2.02 11.32
CA LEU A 42 5.39 3.20 11.94
C LEU A 42 5.97 4.09 10.85
N PHE A 43 5.67 5.38 10.87
CA PHE A 43 6.29 6.39 10.01
C PHE A 43 7.43 7.05 10.78
N HIS A 44 8.66 6.82 10.34
CA HIS A 44 9.87 7.30 11.00
C HIS A 44 10.42 8.52 10.27
N ALA A 45 10.47 9.68 10.95
CA ALA A 45 11.07 10.87 10.38
C ALA A 45 12.59 10.73 10.29
N VAL A 46 13.14 10.90 9.09
CA VAL A 46 14.58 10.96 8.82
C VAL A 46 14.92 12.24 8.05
N PRO A 47 16.13 12.82 8.22
CA PRO A 47 16.53 14.04 7.50
C PRO A 47 16.81 13.80 6.01
N GLU A 48 17.12 12.56 5.61
CA GLU A 48 17.40 12.19 4.24
C GLU A 48 16.14 12.12 3.39
N ARG A 49 16.20 12.68 2.18
CA ARG A 49 15.13 12.51 1.20
C ARG A 49 15.26 11.13 0.54
N LYS A 50 14.12 10.52 0.20
CA LYS A 50 14.07 9.33 -0.65
C LYS A 50 14.76 9.60 -1.98
N SER A 51 15.79 8.82 -2.30
CA SER A 51 16.60 8.95 -3.52
C SER A 51 16.39 7.80 -4.51
N VAL A 52 15.88 6.67 -4.04
CA VAL A 52 15.60 5.47 -4.83
C VAL A 52 14.26 4.86 -4.41
N LYS A 53 13.75 3.97 -5.25
CA LYS A 53 12.60 3.12 -4.94
C LYS A 53 12.83 2.31 -3.66
N ASN A 54 11.76 2.06 -2.91
CA ASN A 54 11.77 1.09 -1.82
C ASN A 54 12.14 -0.31 -2.34
N ARG A 55 13.12 -0.98 -1.70
CA ARG A 55 13.52 -2.36 -2.06
C ARG A 55 12.59 -3.44 -1.51
N TRP A 56 11.48 -3.03 -0.93
CA TRP A 56 10.38 -3.84 -0.46
C TRP A 56 9.09 -3.31 -1.10
N HIS A 57 8.07 -4.14 -1.20
CA HIS A 57 6.76 -3.77 -1.76
C HIS A 57 5.70 -4.04 -0.70
N LEU A 58 4.74 -3.12 -0.57
CA LEU A 58 3.50 -3.39 0.16
C LEU A 58 2.44 -3.81 -0.85
N ASP A 59 1.88 -5.01 -0.68
CA ASP A 59 0.84 -5.53 -1.57
C ASP A 59 -0.48 -5.62 -0.80
N LEU A 60 -1.48 -4.90 -1.27
CA LEU A 60 -2.86 -4.96 -0.77
C LEU A 60 -3.66 -5.94 -1.61
N TYR A 61 -3.97 -7.09 -1.04
CA TYR A 61 -4.75 -8.11 -1.75
C TYR A 61 -6.24 -7.86 -1.59
N VAL A 62 -6.96 -7.88 -2.71
CA VAL A 62 -8.41 -8.06 -2.71
C VAL A 62 -8.76 -9.55 -2.63
N GLU A 63 -9.95 -9.87 -2.12
CA GLU A 63 -10.41 -11.25 -2.01
C GLU A 63 -10.63 -11.92 -3.38
N HIS A 64 -11.03 -11.14 -4.38
CA HIS A 64 -11.39 -11.61 -5.71
C HIS A 64 -11.03 -10.59 -6.81
N ILE A 65 -10.71 -11.08 -8.01
CA ILE A 65 -10.27 -10.24 -9.15
C ILE A 65 -11.31 -9.20 -9.58
N ASP A 66 -12.60 -9.47 -9.43
CA ASP A 66 -13.68 -8.53 -9.75
C ASP A 66 -13.68 -7.30 -8.82
N LYS A 67 -13.05 -7.39 -7.64
CA LYS A 67 -12.89 -6.28 -6.70
C LYS A 67 -11.67 -5.40 -6.99
N LEU A 68 -10.74 -5.86 -7.82
CA LEU A 68 -9.47 -5.16 -8.07
C LEU A 68 -9.68 -3.73 -8.56
N GLY A 69 -10.56 -3.54 -9.55
CA GLY A 69 -10.88 -2.22 -10.09
C GLY A 69 -11.48 -1.30 -9.04
N ALA A 70 -12.44 -1.80 -8.24
CA ALA A 70 -13.08 -1.01 -7.19
C ALA A 70 -12.10 -0.59 -6.09
N GLU A 71 -11.15 -1.47 -5.73
CA GLU A 71 -10.15 -1.17 -4.72
C GLU A 71 -9.12 -0.14 -5.22
N ILE A 72 -8.70 -0.24 -6.49
CA ILE A 72 -7.85 0.78 -7.13
C ILE A 72 -8.53 2.15 -7.07
N GLU A 73 -9.80 2.24 -7.46
CA GLU A 73 -10.56 3.50 -7.40
C GLU A 73 -10.73 3.99 -5.96
N ARG A 74 -10.94 3.09 -5.00
CA ARG A 74 -11.06 3.44 -3.58
C ARG A 74 -9.78 4.09 -3.08
N VAL A 75 -8.61 3.47 -3.27
CA VAL A 75 -7.35 4.05 -2.77
C VAL A 75 -6.98 5.32 -3.53
N MET A 76 -7.33 5.43 -4.82
CA MET A 76 -7.16 6.69 -5.57
C MET A 76 -8.02 7.81 -4.98
N SER A 77 -9.26 7.53 -4.57
CA SER A 77 -10.12 8.51 -3.91
C SER A 77 -9.57 8.98 -2.55
N LEU A 78 -8.67 8.21 -1.93
CA LEU A 78 -7.95 8.56 -0.70
C LEU A 78 -6.66 9.36 -0.96
N GLY A 79 -6.29 9.59 -2.23
CA GLY A 79 -5.11 10.35 -2.63
C GLY A 79 -3.97 9.54 -3.23
N ALA A 80 -4.13 8.23 -3.44
CA ALA A 80 -3.16 7.44 -4.19
C ALA A 80 -3.16 7.81 -5.68
N THR A 81 -2.04 7.56 -6.36
CA THR A 81 -1.92 7.70 -7.83
C THR A 81 -1.63 6.35 -8.46
N LYS A 82 -2.42 5.95 -9.46
CA LYS A 82 -2.13 4.75 -10.26
C LYS A 82 -0.98 5.02 -11.24
N VAL A 83 0.03 4.17 -11.22
CA VAL A 83 1.19 4.25 -12.12
C VAL A 83 1.02 3.33 -13.31
N GLN A 84 0.77 2.05 -13.05
CA GLN A 84 0.74 1.03 -14.08
C GLN A 84 -0.15 -0.13 -13.65
N TYR A 85 -0.78 -0.78 -14.62
CA TYR A 85 -1.56 -1.99 -14.42
C TYR A 85 -0.88 -3.15 -15.15
N PHE A 86 -0.84 -4.31 -14.50
CA PHE A 86 -0.27 -5.55 -15.02
C PHE A 86 -1.31 -6.65 -14.94
N ASP A 87 -1.39 -7.42 -16.01
CA ASP A 87 -2.16 -8.65 -16.09
C ASP A 87 -1.29 -9.69 -16.79
N GLU A 88 -0.57 -10.47 -15.99
CA GLU A 88 0.48 -11.35 -16.47
C GLU A 88 0.46 -12.71 -15.75
N ILE A 89 1.26 -13.65 -16.25
CA ILE A 89 1.47 -14.97 -15.65
C ILE A 89 2.91 -15.03 -15.15
N SER A 90 3.08 -15.40 -13.89
CA SER A 90 4.39 -15.55 -13.25
C SER A 90 4.45 -16.89 -12.52
N HIS A 91 5.49 -17.68 -12.80
CA HIS A 91 5.73 -18.99 -12.19
C HIS A 91 4.53 -19.97 -12.24
N GLY A 92 3.69 -19.89 -13.28
CA GLY A 92 2.51 -20.74 -13.43
C GLY A 92 1.27 -20.25 -12.69
N PHE A 93 1.28 -19.01 -12.18
CA PHE A 93 0.15 -18.39 -11.50
C PHE A 93 -0.22 -17.06 -12.17
N THR A 94 -1.49 -16.65 -12.04
CA THR A 94 -1.92 -15.30 -12.37
C THR A 94 -1.19 -14.30 -11.46
N ASN A 95 -0.77 -13.18 -12.05
CA ASN A 95 -0.10 -12.09 -11.36
C ASN A 95 -0.67 -10.76 -11.86
N THR A 96 -1.90 -10.46 -11.44
CA THR A 96 -2.65 -9.28 -11.85
C THR A 96 -2.64 -8.24 -10.73
N PHE A 97 -2.08 -7.06 -10.98
CA PHE A 97 -1.92 -6.01 -9.98
C PHE A 97 -1.80 -4.61 -10.59
N ALA A 98 -2.05 -3.59 -9.80
CA ALA A 98 -1.74 -2.20 -10.15
C ALA A 98 -0.65 -1.65 -9.23
N VAL A 99 0.40 -1.09 -9.82
CA VAL A 99 1.39 -0.29 -9.10
C VAL A 99 0.80 1.08 -8.83
N MET A 100 0.86 1.49 -7.57
CA MET A 100 0.31 2.71 -7.03
C MET A 100 1.40 3.51 -6.32
N LEU A 101 1.20 4.82 -6.21
CA LEU A 101 1.92 5.69 -5.30
C LEU A 101 0.99 6.15 -4.20
N ASP A 102 1.44 6.12 -2.96
CA ASP A 102 0.78 6.84 -1.88
C ASP A 102 0.92 8.37 -2.10
N PRO A 103 0.25 9.21 -1.30
CA PRO A 103 0.24 10.66 -1.53
C PRO A 103 1.62 11.34 -1.48
N VAL A 104 2.67 10.66 -1.02
CA VAL A 104 4.02 11.21 -0.91
C VAL A 104 5.03 10.47 -1.81
N GLY A 105 4.54 9.56 -2.67
CA GLY A 105 5.33 8.92 -3.70
C GLY A 105 6.00 7.60 -3.29
N ASN A 106 5.57 6.96 -2.20
CA ASN A 106 6.00 5.58 -1.92
C ASN A 106 5.22 4.59 -2.76
N GLU A 107 5.91 3.57 -3.24
CA GLU A 107 5.33 2.52 -4.07
C GLU A 107 4.59 1.47 -3.23
N PHE A 108 3.40 1.08 -3.69
CA PHE A 108 2.64 -0.09 -3.22
C PHE A 108 1.84 -0.71 -4.37
N CYS A 109 1.29 -1.90 -4.18
CA CYS A 109 0.46 -2.58 -5.16
C CYS A 109 -0.95 -2.86 -4.62
N VAL A 110 -1.95 -2.82 -5.50
CA VAL A 110 -3.24 -3.48 -5.27
C VAL A 110 -3.28 -4.73 -6.14
N CYS A 111 -3.46 -5.89 -5.53
CA CYS A 111 -3.22 -7.20 -6.14
C CYS A 111 -4.49 -8.06 -6.12
N ALA A 112 -4.75 -8.77 -7.22
CA ALA A 112 -5.65 -9.91 -7.19
C ALA A 112 -4.95 -11.13 -6.58
N PRO A 113 -5.70 -12.14 -6.11
CA PRO A 113 -5.12 -13.40 -5.67
C PRO A 113 -4.32 -14.09 -6.78
N HIS A 114 -3.22 -14.74 -6.41
CA HIS A 114 -2.47 -15.62 -7.31
C HIS A 114 -3.20 -16.95 -7.48
N LEU A 115 -3.73 -17.20 -8.67
CA LEU A 115 -4.43 -18.43 -9.01
C LEU A 115 -3.59 -19.27 -9.97
N PRO A 116 -3.57 -20.61 -9.83
CA PRO A 116 -2.87 -21.48 -10.78
C PRO A 116 -3.42 -21.29 -12.20
N VAL A 117 -2.52 -21.24 -13.18
CA VAL A 117 -2.90 -21.31 -14.60
C VAL A 117 -2.96 -22.80 -14.98
N ALA A 118 -4.08 -23.20 -15.58
CA ALA A 118 -4.32 -24.57 -16.03
C ALA A 118 -3.42 -24.97 -17.21
#